data_AF-A0A1I5SP19-F1
#
_entry.id   AF-A0A1I5SP19-F1
#
_cell.length_a   1.000
_cell.length_b   1.000
_cell.length_c   1.000
_cell.angle_alpha   90.00
_cell.angle_beta   90.00
_cell.angle_gamma   90.00
#
_symmetry.space_group_name_H-M   'P 1'
#
loop_
_entity.id
_entity.type
_entity.pdbx_description
1 polymer ?
#
loop_
_entity_poly.entity_id
_entity_poly.type
_entity_poly.pdbx_seq_one_letter_code
_entity_poly.pdbx_strand_id
1 'polypeptide(L)'
;MRDFRDAKAMAQTLSEALAAKSVSLSHSESLELIAKVLGARDWNVLAARIQASQRANLSGAPVQIAAPSDQATLPIFPMRDLVLFPQMVTAIFVARDKTRRAVQHAVTGDRRVLVVAQKDGADNDPGARECLHPVGVTASVINCQTQVDGVLKVSVSGLERAAITGLINGEFLAGEIAPIEEQRGQSEEAAALSHAVLDAYRIYANVDLSSLPLQQRARFGLPSADNPGLLADTVAQLLSIGLEQEQQLLETGDVVVRLAKILDLMNAGRPEETDRRRQHR
;
A
#
# COMPACT_ATOMS: atom_id res chain seq x y z
N MET A 1 6.76 7.73 48.00
CA MET A 1 6.06 8.97 47.61
C MET A 1 5.25 8.59 46.37
N ARG A 2 3.91 8.58 46.43
CA ARG A 2 3.07 8.13 45.30
C ARG A 2 3.13 9.20 44.21
N ASP A 3 3.51 8.80 43.01
CA ASP A 3 3.74 9.70 41.87
C ASP A 3 2.61 9.53 40.83
N PHE A 4 2.56 10.39 39.81
CA PHE A 4 1.54 10.38 38.76
C PHE A 4 1.40 9.02 38.03
N ARG A 5 2.38 8.14 38.17
CA ARG A 5 2.40 6.78 37.63
C ARG A 5 1.38 5.84 38.30
N ASP A 6 0.95 6.15 39.53
CA ASP A 6 -0.03 5.36 40.29
C ASP A 6 -1.47 5.88 40.13
N ALA A 7 -1.71 6.81 39.21
CA ALA A 7 -2.97 7.57 39.12
C ALA A 7 -4.22 6.68 38.96
N LYS A 8 -4.12 5.53 38.26
CA LYS A 8 -5.25 4.58 38.15
C LYS A 8 -5.58 3.91 39.48
N ALA A 9 -4.56 3.49 40.24
CA ALA A 9 -4.76 2.91 41.56
C ALA A 9 -5.34 3.96 42.53
N MET A 10 -4.88 5.21 42.44
CA MET A 10 -5.43 6.33 43.22
C MET A 10 -6.90 6.59 42.90
N ALA A 11 -7.28 6.56 41.61
CA ALA A 11 -8.67 6.76 41.18
C ALA A 11 -9.58 5.63 41.66
N GLN A 12 -9.11 4.38 41.64
CA GLN A 12 -9.85 3.25 42.16
C GLN A 12 -10.06 3.35 43.68
N THR A 13 -8.99 3.62 44.46
CA THR A 13 -9.10 3.79 45.92
C THR A 13 -10.01 4.97 46.29
N LEU A 14 -9.97 6.06 45.52
CA LEU A 14 -10.84 7.23 45.75
C LEU A 14 -12.32 6.89 45.53
N SER A 15 -12.65 6.18 44.45
CA SER A 15 -14.02 5.74 44.15
C SER A 15 -14.57 4.84 45.25
N GLU A 16 -13.78 3.85 45.69
CA GLU A 16 -14.16 2.93 46.76
C GLU A 16 -14.38 3.66 48.10
N ALA A 17 -13.52 4.62 48.44
CA ALA A 17 -13.63 5.40 49.69
C ALA A 17 -14.86 6.34 49.71
N LEU A 18 -15.26 6.89 48.56
CA LEU A 18 -16.42 7.78 48.45
C LEU A 18 -17.75 7.01 48.40
N ALA A 19 -17.76 5.80 47.83
CA ALA A 19 -18.91 4.91 47.87
C ALA A 19 -19.32 4.55 49.31
N ALA A 20 -18.35 4.36 50.21
CA ALA A 20 -18.59 4.12 51.64
C ALA A 20 -19.24 5.32 52.37
N LYS A 21 -19.19 6.53 51.79
CA LYS A 21 -19.84 7.75 52.30
C LYS A 21 -21.10 8.13 51.52
N SER A 22 -21.68 7.17 50.79
CA SER A 22 -22.92 7.34 50.01
C SER A 22 -22.80 8.31 48.82
N VAL A 23 -21.58 8.58 48.35
CA VAL A 23 -21.33 9.38 47.14
C VAL A 23 -20.86 8.43 46.04
N SER A 24 -21.69 8.20 45.02
CA SER A 24 -21.34 7.37 43.87
C SER A 24 -20.65 8.21 42.80
N LEU A 25 -19.37 7.92 42.53
CA LEU A 25 -18.64 8.42 41.37
C LEU A 25 -18.32 7.25 40.45
N SER A 26 -18.51 7.45 39.15
CA SER A 26 -18.06 6.50 38.15
C SER A 26 -16.53 6.41 38.12
N HIS A 27 -16.01 5.31 37.58
CA HIS A 27 -14.58 5.13 37.40
C HIS A 27 -13.96 6.24 36.54
N SER A 28 -14.68 6.69 35.51
CA SER A 28 -14.27 7.79 34.62
C SER A 28 -14.15 9.13 35.36
N GLU A 29 -15.15 9.48 36.19
CA GLU A 29 -15.13 10.72 36.98
C GLU A 29 -14.00 10.72 38.02
N SER A 30 -13.69 9.55 38.56
CA SER A 30 -12.59 9.39 39.52
C SER A 30 -11.23 9.62 38.85
N LEU A 31 -11.05 9.19 37.60
CA LEU A 31 -9.84 9.43 36.81
C LEU A 31 -9.67 10.92 36.49
N GLU A 32 -10.76 11.63 36.16
CA GLU A 32 -10.75 13.07 35.90
C GLU A 32 -10.35 13.89 37.15
N LEU A 33 -10.87 13.51 38.31
CA LEU A 33 -10.52 14.16 39.58
C LEU A 33 -9.04 13.98 39.93
N ILE A 34 -8.51 12.77 39.76
CA ILE A 34 -7.09 12.50 40.00
C ILE A 34 -6.20 13.26 39.02
N ALA A 35 -6.61 13.40 37.75
CA ALA A 35 -5.89 14.21 36.77
C ALA A 35 -5.70 15.65 37.24
N LYS A 36 -6.77 16.28 37.74
CA LYS A 36 -6.73 17.65 38.25
C LYS A 36 -5.88 17.79 39.51
N VAL A 37 -5.98 16.85 40.45
CA VAL A 37 -5.17 16.86 41.69
C VAL A 37 -3.67 16.79 41.38
N LEU A 38 -3.29 16.05 40.33
CA LEU A 38 -1.91 15.91 39.86
C LEU A 38 -1.49 17.03 38.88
N GLY A 39 -2.31 18.08 38.73
CA GLY A 39 -2.01 19.26 37.92
C GLY A 39 -2.14 19.05 36.41
N ALA A 40 -2.85 18.01 35.96
CA ALA A 40 -3.20 17.81 34.55
C ALA A 40 -4.62 18.31 34.25
N ARG A 41 -4.86 18.71 33.00
CA ARG A 41 -6.13 19.29 32.57
C ARG A 41 -7.30 18.29 32.60
N ASP A 42 -7.03 17.07 32.16
CA ASP A 42 -7.98 15.97 32.04
C ASP A 42 -7.25 14.62 32.07
N TRP A 43 -8.00 13.53 32.12
CA TRP A 43 -7.44 12.19 32.17
C TRP A 43 -6.63 11.82 30.92
N ASN A 44 -7.04 12.29 29.73
CA ASN A 44 -6.34 11.98 28.47
C ASN A 44 -4.91 12.55 28.47
N VAL A 45 -4.73 13.79 28.96
CA VAL A 45 -3.41 14.43 29.10
C VAL A 45 -2.56 13.70 30.13
N LEU A 46 -3.13 13.30 31.26
CA LEU A 46 -2.38 12.55 32.28
C LEU A 46 -2.01 11.14 31.79
N ALA A 47 -2.92 10.45 31.11
CA ALA A 47 -2.68 9.13 30.53
C ALA A 47 -1.58 9.15 29.47
N ALA A 48 -1.56 10.16 28.60
CA ALA A 48 -0.48 10.37 27.64
C ALA A 48 0.88 10.59 28.33
N ARG A 49 0.93 11.36 29.43
CA ARG A 49 2.15 11.55 30.23
C ARG A 49 2.63 10.26 30.91
N ILE A 50 1.71 9.44 31.42
CA ILE A 50 2.04 8.14 32.02
C ILE A 50 2.65 7.21 30.96
N GLN A 51 2.01 7.09 29.80
CA GLN A 51 2.50 6.28 28.67
C GLN A 51 3.85 6.77 28.14
N ALA A 52 4.05 8.09 28.03
CA ALA A 52 5.32 8.69 27.65
C ALA A 52 6.43 8.35 28.65
N SER A 53 6.14 8.39 29.97
CA SER A 53 7.12 8.04 31.01
C SER A 53 7.47 6.54 31.04
N GLN A 54 6.52 5.66 30.70
CA GLN A 54 6.74 4.22 30.61
C GLN A 54 7.60 3.85 29.39
N ARG A 55 7.40 4.54 28.24
CA ARG A 55 8.25 4.39 27.05
C ARG A 55 9.68 4.91 27.29
N ALA A 56 9.86 5.96 28.10
CA ALA A 56 11.17 6.51 28.42
C ALA A 56 12.04 5.61 29.30
N ASN A 57 11.44 4.79 30.18
CA ASN A 57 12.21 3.90 31.07
C ASN A 57 12.75 2.62 30.39
N LEU A 58 12.28 2.29 29.18
CA LEU A 58 12.70 1.10 28.44
C LEU A 58 13.90 1.35 27.50
N SER A 59 14.40 2.59 27.40
CA SER A 59 15.45 2.95 26.43
C SER A 59 16.44 3.95 27.04
N GLY A 60 17.38 3.43 27.83
CA GLY A 60 18.54 4.19 28.30
C GLY A 60 19.64 4.27 27.25
N ALA A 61 19.87 5.49 26.73
CA ALA A 61 20.97 6.00 25.89
C ALA A 61 20.75 5.98 24.34
N PRO A 62 21.22 7.01 23.59
CA PRO A 62 20.54 8.32 23.54
C PRO A 62 20.30 8.88 22.11
N VAL A 63 19.30 9.80 22.00
CA VAL A 63 19.01 10.80 20.92
C VAL A 63 18.49 10.20 19.58
N GLN A 64 17.32 10.50 18.99
CA GLN A 64 16.37 11.63 18.92
C GLN A 64 15.02 11.05 18.43
N ILE A 65 13.84 11.44 18.95
CA ILE A 65 12.54 11.08 18.34
C ILE A 65 11.96 12.32 17.66
N ALA A 66 12.05 12.32 16.33
CA ALA A 66 11.18 13.13 15.48
C ALA A 66 9.73 12.59 15.55
N ALA A 67 8.76 13.45 15.28
CA ALA A 67 7.34 13.16 15.12
C ALA A 67 7.08 11.94 14.20
N PRO A 68 5.88 11.33 14.15
CA PRO A 68 5.69 10.10 13.37
C PRO A 68 6.03 10.41 11.92
N SER A 69 7.15 9.88 11.43
CA SER A 69 7.57 10.16 10.07
C SER A 69 6.69 9.34 9.14
N ASP A 70 5.94 10.05 8.31
CA ASP A 70 5.22 9.57 7.13
C ASP A 70 6.20 9.05 6.03
N GLN A 71 7.34 8.52 6.47
CA GLN A 71 8.47 8.04 5.68
C GLN A 71 8.89 6.70 6.27
N ALA A 72 8.35 5.63 5.69
CA ALA A 72 8.81 4.28 5.97
C ALA A 72 10.06 4.01 5.11
N THR A 73 11.06 3.32 5.67
CA THR A 73 12.16 2.76 4.88
C THR A 73 11.85 1.30 4.57
N LEU A 74 11.77 0.94 3.30
CA LEU A 74 11.51 -0.43 2.86
C LEU A 74 12.63 -0.97 1.97
N PRO A 75 12.94 -2.29 2.04
CA PRO A 75 13.79 -2.95 1.06
C PRO A 75 13.15 -2.85 -0.34
N ILE A 76 13.96 -2.54 -1.35
CA ILE A 76 13.51 -2.39 -2.74
C ILE A 76 13.77 -3.66 -3.54
N PHE A 77 12.75 -4.12 -4.26
CA PHE A 77 12.81 -5.20 -5.22
C PHE A 77 12.73 -4.61 -6.63
N PRO A 78 13.88 -4.42 -7.30
CA PRO A 78 13.91 -3.87 -8.64
C PRO A 78 13.50 -4.94 -9.66
N MET A 79 12.47 -4.65 -10.46
CA MET A 79 11.89 -5.54 -11.47
C MET A 79 12.20 -5.06 -12.88
N ARG A 80 12.55 -5.98 -13.78
CA ARG A 80 12.92 -5.64 -15.17
C ARG A 80 11.72 -5.55 -16.09
N ASP A 81 10.91 -6.61 -16.09
CA ASP A 81 9.90 -6.85 -17.12
C ASP A 81 8.47 -6.82 -16.53
N LEU A 82 8.29 -6.18 -15.38
CA LEU A 82 7.01 -6.16 -14.67
C LEU A 82 6.80 -4.87 -13.88
N VAL A 83 5.64 -4.25 -14.08
CA VAL A 83 5.08 -3.25 -13.18
C VAL A 83 4.07 -3.92 -12.25
N LEU A 84 4.29 -3.85 -10.94
CA LEU A 84 3.34 -4.34 -9.95
C LEU A 84 2.23 -3.30 -9.74
N PHE A 85 0.98 -3.73 -9.65
CA PHE A 85 -0.15 -2.89 -9.27
C PHE A 85 -0.67 -3.23 -7.87
N PRO A 86 -1.38 -2.31 -7.18
CA PRO A 86 -2.09 -2.61 -5.94
C PRO A 86 -3.00 -3.83 -6.06
N GLN A 87 -3.11 -4.61 -4.99
CA GLN A 87 -3.89 -5.87 -4.88
C GLN A 87 -3.44 -7.01 -5.83
N MET A 88 -2.47 -6.79 -6.71
CA MET A 88 -1.90 -7.85 -7.55
C MET A 88 -1.10 -8.84 -6.70
N VAL A 89 -1.32 -10.14 -6.93
CA VAL A 89 -0.51 -11.21 -6.33
C VAL A 89 0.33 -11.85 -7.44
N THR A 90 1.65 -11.83 -7.28
CA THR A 90 2.57 -12.41 -8.26
C THR A 90 3.77 -13.07 -7.61
N ALA A 91 4.40 -14.00 -8.33
CA ALA A 91 5.63 -14.65 -7.91
C ALA A 91 6.84 -14.01 -8.61
N ILE A 92 7.80 -13.56 -7.82
CA ILE A 92 9.05 -12.96 -8.26
C ILE A 92 10.19 -13.95 -8.03
N PHE A 93 11.00 -14.18 -9.06
CA PHE A 93 12.19 -15.01 -8.97
C PHE A 93 13.41 -14.13 -8.70
N VAL A 94 14.05 -14.34 -7.56
CA VAL A 94 15.15 -13.52 -7.07
C VAL A 94 16.44 -14.34 -7.10
N ALA A 95 17.29 -14.03 -8.08
CA ALA A 95 18.61 -14.64 -8.23
C ALA A 95 19.76 -13.76 -7.70
N ARG A 96 19.61 -12.43 -7.72
CA ARG A 96 20.69 -11.49 -7.37
C ARG A 96 20.94 -11.45 -5.86
N ASP A 97 22.20 -11.53 -5.44
CA ASP A 97 22.57 -11.57 -4.01
C ASP A 97 22.09 -10.37 -3.20
N LYS A 98 22.13 -9.17 -3.79
CA LYS A 98 21.67 -7.93 -3.14
C LYS A 98 20.16 -7.95 -2.88
N THR A 99 19.38 -8.44 -3.84
CA THR A 99 17.94 -8.61 -3.70
C THR A 99 17.59 -9.79 -2.79
N ARG A 100 18.39 -10.88 -2.80
CA ARG A 100 18.23 -11.99 -1.83
C ARG A 100 18.39 -11.51 -0.39
N ARG A 101 19.36 -10.63 -0.12
CA ARG A 101 19.53 -9.98 1.20
C ARG A 101 18.33 -9.10 1.54
N ALA A 102 17.80 -8.34 0.57
CA ALA A 102 16.57 -7.56 0.76
C ALA A 102 15.37 -8.44 1.18
N VAL A 103 15.19 -9.59 0.51
CA VAL A 103 14.14 -10.57 0.83
C VAL A 103 14.31 -11.11 2.25
N GLN A 104 15.52 -11.52 2.61
CA GLN A 104 15.79 -12.05 3.95
C GLN A 104 15.50 -11.02 5.04
N HIS A 105 15.91 -9.76 4.83
CA HIS A 105 15.60 -8.66 5.75
C HIS A 105 14.09 -8.39 5.85
N ALA A 106 13.37 -8.43 4.73
CA ALA A 106 11.93 -8.25 4.74
C ALA A 106 11.21 -9.37 5.51
N VAL A 107 11.61 -10.63 5.29
CA VAL A 107 10.97 -11.81 5.91
C VAL A 107 11.19 -11.84 7.43
N THR A 108 12.33 -11.34 7.92
CA THR A 108 12.61 -11.25 9.37
C THR A 108 11.97 -10.03 10.04
N GLY A 109 11.66 -8.98 9.28
CA GLY A 109 10.95 -7.79 9.75
C GLY A 109 9.44 -7.84 9.49
N ASP A 110 8.90 -6.72 8.98
CA ASP A 110 7.46 -6.51 8.76
C ASP A 110 6.89 -7.24 7.53
N ARG A 111 7.71 -8.01 6.79
CA ARG A 111 7.35 -8.61 5.50
C ARG A 111 6.92 -7.63 4.43
N ARG A 112 7.24 -6.34 4.60
CA ARG A 112 6.95 -5.29 3.62
C ARG A 112 8.17 -4.99 2.77
N VAL A 113 7.92 -4.80 1.47
CA VAL A 113 8.93 -4.46 0.46
C VAL A 113 8.36 -3.40 -0.47
N LEU A 114 9.22 -2.67 -1.16
CA LEU A 114 8.82 -1.81 -2.26
C LEU A 114 9.22 -2.47 -3.58
N VAL A 115 8.25 -2.75 -4.44
CA VAL A 115 8.50 -3.28 -5.78
C VAL A 115 8.50 -2.13 -6.78
N VAL A 116 9.57 -2.01 -7.55
CA VAL A 116 9.78 -0.87 -8.47
C VAL A 116 10.29 -1.40 -9.81
N ALA A 117 9.72 -0.89 -10.91
CA ALA A 117 10.22 -1.19 -12.24
C ALA A 117 11.55 -0.46 -12.52
N GLN A 118 12.43 -1.11 -13.27
CA GLN A 118 13.67 -0.53 -13.80
C GLN A 118 13.36 0.22 -15.09
N LYS A 119 14.01 1.37 -15.31
CA LYS A 119 13.89 2.10 -16.59
C LYS A 119 14.63 1.39 -17.72
N ASP A 120 15.75 0.75 -17.38
CA ASP A 120 16.53 -0.06 -18.30
C ASP A 120 16.64 -1.49 -17.74
N GLY A 121 15.95 -2.43 -18.38
CA GLY A 121 15.98 -3.84 -18.01
C GLY A 121 17.35 -4.51 -18.23
N ALA A 122 18.26 -3.90 -19.00
CA ALA A 122 19.61 -4.43 -19.22
C ALA A 122 20.53 -4.23 -18.01
N ASP A 123 20.20 -3.30 -17.09
CA ASP A 123 21.01 -3.03 -15.92
C ASP A 123 20.94 -4.19 -14.90
N ASN A 124 22.12 -4.66 -14.48
CA ASN A 124 22.28 -5.75 -13.54
C ASN A 124 22.42 -5.25 -12.09
N ASP A 125 22.74 -3.97 -11.85
CA ASP A 125 22.81 -3.36 -10.52
C ASP A 125 22.19 -1.96 -10.53
N PRO A 126 20.85 -1.85 -10.47
CA PRO A 126 20.13 -0.57 -10.52
C PRO A 126 20.23 0.21 -9.19
N GLY A 127 21.39 0.19 -8.55
CA GLY A 127 21.66 0.90 -7.28
C GLY A 127 21.62 2.42 -7.41
N ALA A 128 21.56 2.94 -8.64
CA ALA A 128 21.44 4.36 -8.93
C ALA A 128 19.97 4.77 -9.11
N ARG A 129 19.62 5.97 -8.65
CA ARG A 129 18.24 6.50 -8.67
C ARG A 129 17.69 6.60 -10.09
N GLU A 130 18.56 6.93 -11.03
CA GLU A 130 18.24 7.10 -12.44
C GLU A 130 17.76 5.80 -13.11
N CYS A 131 18.19 4.63 -12.61
CA CYS A 131 17.84 3.32 -13.17
C CYS A 131 16.46 2.82 -12.74
N LEU A 132 15.81 3.48 -11.76
CA LEU A 132 14.52 3.08 -11.20
C LEU A 132 13.44 4.11 -11.53
N HIS A 133 12.22 3.62 -11.75
CA HIS A 133 11.07 4.50 -11.83
C HIS A 133 10.80 5.22 -10.48
N PRO A 134 10.23 6.43 -10.51
CA PRO A 134 10.00 7.22 -9.31
C PRO A 134 8.93 6.63 -8.38
N VAL A 135 7.97 5.91 -8.95
CA VAL A 135 6.84 5.29 -8.25
C VAL A 135 6.90 3.79 -8.38
N GLY A 136 6.61 3.11 -7.27
CA GLY A 136 6.41 1.67 -7.20
C GLY A 136 5.21 1.32 -6.34
N VAL A 137 5.12 0.06 -5.97
CA VAL A 137 4.04 -0.46 -5.10
C VAL A 137 4.66 -1.09 -3.86
N THR A 138 4.17 -0.67 -2.69
CA THR A 138 4.48 -1.38 -1.45
C THR A 138 3.78 -2.73 -1.51
N ALA A 139 4.48 -3.79 -1.12
CA ALA A 139 3.96 -5.14 -1.21
C ALA A 139 4.27 -5.93 0.06
N SER A 140 3.39 -6.86 0.40
CA SER A 140 3.60 -7.82 1.47
C SER A 140 4.14 -9.13 0.90
N VAL A 141 5.18 -9.68 1.52
CA VAL A 141 5.74 -10.99 1.20
C VAL A 141 4.86 -12.07 1.82
N ILE A 142 4.16 -12.82 0.97
CA ILE A 142 3.25 -13.90 1.36
C ILE A 142 4.04 -15.19 1.64
N ASN A 143 4.95 -15.52 0.72
CA ASN A 143 5.71 -16.78 0.77
C ASN A 143 7.10 -16.57 0.17
N CYS A 144 8.09 -17.28 0.70
CA CYS A 144 9.46 -17.29 0.22
C CYS A 144 9.98 -18.72 0.24
N GLN A 145 10.32 -19.27 -0.93
CA GLN A 145 10.79 -20.64 -1.09
C GLN A 145 12.10 -20.66 -1.87
N THR A 146 13.12 -21.32 -1.31
CA THR A 146 14.36 -21.58 -2.03
C THR A 146 14.14 -22.72 -3.00
N GLN A 147 14.39 -22.49 -4.28
CA GLN A 147 14.34 -23.51 -5.32
C GLN A 147 15.61 -24.37 -5.32
N VAL A 148 15.59 -25.51 -6.01
CA VAL A 148 16.69 -26.49 -6.05
C VAL A 148 17.97 -25.90 -6.67
N ASP A 149 17.82 -24.90 -7.54
CA ASP A 149 18.90 -24.13 -8.17
C ASP A 149 19.47 -23.01 -7.29
N GLY A 150 18.93 -22.80 -6.08
CA GLY A 150 19.31 -21.73 -5.16
C GLY A 150 18.60 -20.39 -5.41
N VAL A 151 17.76 -20.27 -6.44
CA VAL A 151 16.96 -19.07 -6.71
C VAL A 151 15.81 -18.99 -5.69
N LEU A 152 15.54 -17.80 -5.16
CA LEU A 152 14.40 -17.60 -4.26
C LEU A 152 13.15 -17.31 -5.09
N LYS A 153 12.10 -18.13 -4.93
CA LYS A 153 10.76 -17.83 -5.41
C LYS A 153 9.98 -17.12 -4.31
N VAL A 154 9.66 -15.85 -4.51
CA VAL A 154 9.00 -14.99 -3.53
C VAL A 154 7.64 -14.58 -4.06
N SER A 155 6.57 -14.94 -3.36
CA SER A 155 5.21 -14.48 -3.67
C SER A 155 4.91 -13.20 -2.92
N VAL A 156 4.50 -12.16 -3.64
CA VAL A 156 4.19 -10.85 -3.08
C VAL A 156 2.75 -10.45 -3.41
N SER A 157 2.13 -9.66 -2.53
CA SER A 157 0.84 -9.01 -2.75
C SER A 157 1.02 -7.50 -2.70
N GLY A 158 0.71 -6.81 -3.79
CA GLY A 158 0.71 -5.35 -3.85
C GLY A 158 -0.32 -4.76 -2.90
N LEU A 159 0.04 -3.69 -2.19
CA LEU A 159 -0.79 -3.01 -1.20
C LEU A 159 -1.21 -1.65 -1.74
N GLU A 160 -0.29 -0.70 -1.79
CA GLU A 160 -0.54 0.70 -2.16
C GLU A 160 0.60 1.28 -3.00
N ARG A 161 0.29 2.34 -3.74
CA ARG A 161 1.29 3.09 -4.51
C ARG A 161 2.17 3.90 -3.56
N ALA A 162 3.47 3.94 -3.85
CA ALA A 162 4.39 4.78 -3.10
C ALA A 162 5.47 5.39 -4.00
N ALA A 163 5.79 6.65 -3.73
CA ALA A 163 6.89 7.36 -4.35
C ALA A 163 8.18 7.14 -3.55
N ILE A 164 9.30 6.95 -4.24
CA ILE A 164 10.63 6.91 -3.61
C ILE A 164 11.09 8.35 -3.33
N THR A 165 11.22 8.71 -2.06
CA THR A 165 11.73 10.02 -1.61
C THR A 165 13.23 10.01 -1.40
N GLY A 166 13.81 8.85 -1.08
CA GLY A 166 15.24 8.67 -0.83
C GLY A 166 15.70 7.24 -1.16
N LEU A 167 16.97 7.09 -1.51
CA LEU A 167 17.58 5.78 -1.73
C LEU A 167 18.77 5.57 -0.80
N ILE A 168 18.83 4.37 -0.23
CA ILE A 168 19.89 3.92 0.66
C ILE A 168 20.50 2.67 0.02
N ASN A 169 21.73 2.82 -0.45
CA ASN A 169 22.47 1.75 -1.10
C ASN A 169 23.49 1.17 -0.12
N GLY A 170 23.15 0.03 0.50
CA GLY A 170 24.01 -0.66 1.47
C GLY A 170 24.16 -2.14 1.13
N GLU A 171 24.00 -3.01 2.13
CA GLU A 171 23.99 -4.46 1.92
C GLU A 171 22.88 -4.93 0.98
N PHE A 172 21.77 -4.21 1.00
CA PHE A 172 20.68 -4.31 0.04
C PHE A 172 20.22 -2.90 -0.34
N LEU A 173 19.44 -2.81 -1.42
CA LEU A 173 18.84 -1.54 -1.82
C LEU A 173 17.60 -1.29 -0.95
N ALA A 174 17.54 -0.14 -0.29
CA ALA A 174 16.39 0.31 0.46
C ALA A 174 15.97 1.70 0.00
N GLY A 175 14.71 2.05 0.20
CA GLY A 175 14.17 3.36 -0.13
C GLY A 175 13.32 3.92 0.98
N GLU A 176 13.47 5.22 1.20
CA GLU A 176 12.47 6.01 1.91
C GLU A 176 11.29 6.21 0.96
N ILE A 177 10.08 5.99 1.47
CA ILE A 177 8.87 6.04 0.66
C ILE A 177 7.83 6.97 1.26
N ALA A 178 7.04 7.58 0.37
CA ALA A 178 5.82 8.30 0.71
C ALA A 178 4.62 7.66 0.00
N PRO A 179 3.51 7.37 0.70
CA PRO A 179 2.31 6.84 0.06
C PRO A 179 1.73 7.84 -0.94
N ILE A 180 1.15 7.33 -2.03
CA ILE A 180 0.43 8.14 -3.02
C ILE A 180 -1.06 7.90 -2.82
N GLU A 181 -1.77 8.92 -2.34
CA GLU A 181 -3.22 8.88 -2.17
C GLU A 181 -3.95 8.93 -3.52
N GLU A 182 -5.02 8.15 -3.64
CA GLU A 182 -5.87 8.18 -4.83
C GLU A 182 -6.78 9.40 -4.84
N GLN A 183 -6.84 10.08 -5.98
CA GLN A 183 -7.68 11.27 -6.18
C GLN A 183 -8.91 10.91 -7.01
N ARG A 184 -10.05 11.53 -6.67
CA ARG A 184 -11.35 11.39 -7.37
C ARG A 184 -11.88 9.95 -7.51
N GLY A 185 -11.34 8.99 -6.76
CA GLY A 185 -11.78 7.57 -6.80
C GLY A 185 -13.23 7.33 -6.38
N GLN A 186 -13.82 8.25 -5.59
CA GLN A 186 -15.22 8.20 -5.16
C GLN A 186 -16.14 9.19 -5.92
N SER A 187 -15.63 9.81 -7.00
CA SER A 187 -16.43 10.74 -7.79
C SER A 187 -17.46 10.01 -8.66
N GLU A 188 -18.58 10.68 -8.95
CA GLU A 188 -19.58 10.17 -9.91
C GLU A 188 -18.97 9.96 -11.31
N GLU A 189 -18.01 10.82 -11.68
CA GLU A 189 -17.26 10.72 -12.93
C GLU A 189 -16.45 9.41 -12.99
N ALA A 190 -15.74 9.06 -11.91
CA ALA A 190 -15.01 7.79 -11.83
C ALA A 190 -15.94 6.57 -11.91
N ALA A 191 -17.13 6.64 -11.31
CA ALA A 191 -18.13 5.58 -11.43
C ALA A 191 -18.65 5.43 -12.87
N ALA A 192 -18.97 6.54 -13.54
CA ALA A 192 -19.41 6.53 -14.94
C ALA A 192 -18.33 5.97 -15.88
N LEU A 193 -17.08 6.40 -15.71
CA LEU A 193 -15.95 5.88 -16.48
C LEU A 193 -15.67 4.40 -16.18
N SER A 194 -15.91 3.94 -14.96
CA SER A 194 -15.76 2.52 -14.60
C SER A 194 -16.72 1.63 -15.41
N HIS A 195 -17.97 2.08 -15.58
CA HIS A 195 -18.92 1.38 -16.45
C HIS A 195 -18.45 1.36 -17.91
N ALA A 196 -17.97 2.50 -18.42
CA ALA A 196 -17.44 2.59 -19.78
C ALA A 196 -16.21 1.68 -19.98
N VAL A 197 -15.29 1.63 -19.02
CA VAL A 197 -14.10 0.75 -19.03
C VAL A 197 -14.51 -0.72 -19.06
N LEU A 198 -15.46 -1.11 -18.20
CA LEU A 198 -15.98 -2.47 -18.20
C LEU A 198 -16.53 -2.84 -19.58
N ASP A 199 -17.41 -2.01 -20.16
CA ASP A 199 -18.02 -2.25 -21.46
C ASP A 199 -17.00 -2.30 -22.60
N ALA A 200 -16.05 -1.36 -22.62
CA ALA A 200 -14.96 -1.34 -23.58
C ALA A 200 -14.09 -2.60 -23.46
N TYR A 201 -13.79 -3.06 -22.25
CA TYR A 201 -13.00 -4.26 -22.03
C TYR A 201 -13.72 -5.53 -22.52
N ARG A 202 -15.06 -5.61 -22.39
CA ARG A 202 -15.84 -6.75 -22.95
C ARG A 202 -15.60 -6.88 -24.45
N ILE A 203 -15.65 -5.75 -25.15
CA ILE A 203 -15.44 -5.67 -26.59
C ILE A 203 -13.98 -5.99 -26.92
N TYR A 204 -13.04 -5.37 -26.20
CA TYR A 204 -11.60 -5.55 -26.42
C TYR A 204 -11.17 -7.01 -26.26
N ALA A 205 -11.62 -7.69 -25.21
CA ALA A 205 -11.30 -9.09 -24.95
C ALA A 205 -12.06 -10.08 -25.87
N ASN A 206 -12.92 -9.59 -26.76
CA ASN A 206 -13.83 -10.39 -27.59
C ASN A 206 -14.64 -11.41 -26.76
N VAL A 207 -15.02 -11.03 -25.54
CA VAL A 207 -15.80 -11.86 -24.64
C VAL A 207 -17.24 -11.38 -24.70
N ASP A 208 -18.11 -12.17 -25.34
CA ASP A 208 -19.54 -11.87 -25.40
C ASP A 208 -20.23 -12.16 -24.04
N LEU A 209 -20.22 -11.14 -23.18
CA LEU A 209 -20.78 -11.15 -21.83
C LEU A 209 -22.27 -10.80 -21.78
N SER A 210 -22.87 -10.48 -22.93
CA SER A 210 -24.27 -10.05 -23.03
C SER A 210 -25.25 -11.20 -22.76
N SER A 211 -24.81 -12.44 -23.00
CA SER A 211 -25.57 -13.68 -22.77
C SER A 211 -25.39 -14.28 -21.37
N LEU A 212 -24.49 -13.74 -20.54
CA LEU A 212 -24.13 -14.34 -19.26
C LEU A 212 -24.80 -13.62 -18.06
N PRO A 213 -25.39 -14.37 -17.11
CA PRO A 213 -25.94 -13.80 -15.87
C PRO A 213 -24.91 -12.95 -15.11
N LEU A 214 -25.36 -11.91 -14.40
CA LEU A 214 -24.51 -11.04 -13.56
C LEU A 214 -23.55 -11.82 -12.63
N GLN A 215 -24.00 -12.95 -12.08
CA GLN A 215 -23.19 -13.83 -11.23
C GLN A 215 -22.04 -14.54 -11.97
N GLN A 216 -22.17 -14.75 -13.28
CA GLN A 216 -21.12 -15.33 -14.12
C GLN A 216 -20.16 -14.28 -14.68
N ARG A 217 -20.54 -12.99 -14.69
CA ARG A 217 -19.59 -11.89 -14.97
C ARG A 217 -18.47 -11.82 -13.93
N ALA A 218 -18.77 -12.19 -12.69
CA ALA A 218 -17.77 -12.35 -11.63
C ALA A 218 -16.70 -13.43 -11.95
N ARG A 219 -16.97 -14.37 -12.87
CA ARG A 219 -15.97 -15.36 -13.32
C ARG A 219 -14.87 -14.78 -14.21
N PHE A 220 -15.07 -13.59 -14.77
CA PHE A 220 -14.02 -12.88 -15.51
C PHE A 220 -13.07 -12.11 -14.60
N GLY A 221 -13.28 -12.18 -13.27
CA GLY A 221 -12.33 -11.68 -12.27
C GLY A 221 -12.24 -10.15 -12.16
N LEU A 222 -13.06 -9.40 -12.90
CA LEU A 222 -13.07 -7.94 -12.82
C LEU A 222 -13.83 -7.44 -11.58
N PRO A 223 -13.27 -6.47 -10.85
CA PRO A 223 -13.94 -5.78 -9.75
C PRO A 223 -15.26 -5.12 -10.17
N SER A 224 -16.15 -4.90 -9.20
CA SER A 224 -17.35 -4.07 -9.42
C SER A 224 -16.95 -2.63 -9.78
N ALA A 225 -17.83 -1.93 -10.48
CA ALA A 225 -17.70 -0.49 -10.76
C ALA A 225 -17.69 0.37 -9.47
N ASP A 226 -18.07 -0.21 -8.33
CA ASP A 226 -18.06 0.44 -7.00
C ASP A 226 -16.65 0.70 -6.46
N ASN A 227 -15.61 0.13 -7.09
CA ASN A 227 -14.22 0.43 -6.77
C ASN A 227 -13.43 0.83 -8.04
N PRO A 228 -13.55 2.10 -8.48
CA PRO A 228 -12.96 2.59 -9.72
C PRO A 228 -11.43 2.43 -9.77
N GLY A 229 -10.75 2.68 -8.65
CA GLY A 229 -9.28 2.57 -8.55
C GLY A 229 -8.80 1.13 -8.74
N LEU A 230 -9.44 0.18 -8.04
CA LEU A 230 -9.15 -1.25 -8.16
C LEU A 230 -9.50 -1.79 -9.56
N LEU A 231 -10.61 -1.34 -10.14
CA LEU A 231 -11.00 -1.71 -11.50
C LEU A 231 -9.94 -1.25 -12.50
N ALA A 232 -9.50 0.01 -12.42
CA ALA A 232 -8.46 0.56 -13.29
C ALA A 232 -7.18 -0.29 -13.22
N ASP A 233 -6.75 -0.63 -12.00
CA ASP A 233 -5.52 -1.39 -11.76
C ASP A 233 -5.63 -2.83 -12.26
N THR A 234 -6.81 -3.44 -12.13
CA THR A 234 -7.05 -4.79 -12.63
C THR A 234 -7.09 -4.82 -14.15
N VAL A 235 -7.77 -3.86 -14.78
CA VAL A 235 -7.87 -3.80 -16.25
C VAL A 235 -6.50 -3.49 -16.86
N ALA A 236 -5.72 -2.57 -16.28
CA ALA A 236 -4.38 -2.23 -16.76
C ALA A 236 -3.49 -3.48 -16.94
N GLN A 237 -3.52 -4.40 -15.97
CA GLN A 237 -2.77 -5.67 -16.01
C GLN A 237 -3.26 -6.63 -17.11
N LEU A 238 -4.54 -6.57 -17.46
CA LEU A 238 -5.14 -7.47 -18.45
C LEU A 238 -4.92 -7.01 -19.90
N LEU A 239 -4.60 -5.72 -20.11
CA LEU A 239 -4.40 -5.17 -21.45
C LEU A 239 -3.08 -5.57 -22.13
N SER A 240 -2.15 -6.22 -21.41
CA SER A 240 -0.83 -6.63 -21.95
C SER A 240 -0.12 -5.50 -22.72
N ILE A 241 -0.15 -4.28 -22.17
CA ILE A 241 0.47 -3.09 -22.77
C ILE A 241 1.98 -3.05 -22.47
N GLY A 242 2.71 -2.17 -23.15
CA GLY A 242 4.15 -2.03 -22.88
C GLY A 242 4.44 -1.51 -21.48
N LEU A 243 5.59 -1.90 -20.90
CA LEU A 243 6.01 -1.52 -19.53
C LEU A 243 5.93 -0.01 -19.27
N GLU A 244 6.32 0.80 -20.25
CA GLU A 244 6.25 2.27 -20.15
C GLU A 244 4.79 2.76 -19.96
N GLN A 245 3.83 2.14 -20.66
CA GLN A 245 2.42 2.49 -20.53
C GLN A 245 1.85 1.98 -19.20
N GLU A 246 2.22 0.79 -18.76
CA GLU A 246 1.85 0.27 -17.43
C GLU A 246 2.37 1.20 -16.33
N GLN A 247 3.61 1.65 -16.44
CA GLN A 247 4.22 2.54 -15.48
C GLN A 247 3.54 3.92 -15.46
N GLN A 248 3.18 4.46 -16.62
CA GLN A 248 2.40 5.71 -16.69
C GLN A 248 1.01 5.57 -16.02
N LEU A 249 0.37 4.40 -16.13
CA LEU A 249 -0.88 4.12 -15.43
C LEU A 249 -0.64 4.01 -13.92
N LEU A 250 0.44 3.35 -13.49
CA LEU A 250 0.81 3.25 -12.07
C LEU A 250 1.06 4.63 -11.45
N GLU A 251 1.77 5.50 -12.16
CA GLU A 251 2.10 6.87 -11.74
C GLU A 251 0.90 7.83 -11.72
N THR A 252 -0.20 7.46 -12.38
CA THR A 252 -1.41 8.28 -12.40
C THR A 252 -2.24 8.06 -11.13
N GLY A 253 -2.01 8.90 -10.11
CA GLY A 253 -2.77 8.87 -8.84
C GLY A 253 -4.24 9.28 -8.96
N ASP A 254 -4.59 9.99 -10.03
CA ASP A 254 -5.96 10.39 -10.32
C ASP A 254 -6.74 9.29 -11.04
N VAL A 255 -7.77 8.76 -10.38
CA VAL A 255 -8.51 7.59 -10.87
C VAL A 255 -9.29 7.89 -12.14
N VAL A 256 -9.87 9.09 -12.27
CA VAL A 256 -10.60 9.51 -13.47
C VAL A 256 -9.67 9.55 -14.67
N VAL A 257 -8.50 10.21 -14.51
CA VAL A 257 -7.49 10.28 -15.58
C VAL A 257 -6.97 8.90 -15.93
N ARG A 258 -6.77 8.03 -14.93
CA ARG A 258 -6.29 6.66 -15.15
C ARG A 258 -7.31 5.84 -15.94
N LEU A 259 -8.59 5.88 -15.59
CA LEU A 259 -9.66 5.20 -16.33
C LEU A 259 -9.79 5.71 -17.78
N ALA A 260 -9.70 7.04 -17.98
CA ALA A 260 -9.73 7.62 -19.32
C ALA A 260 -8.56 7.14 -20.18
N LYS A 261 -7.34 7.13 -19.64
CA LYS A 261 -6.16 6.57 -20.35
C LYS A 261 -6.36 5.10 -20.72
N ILE A 262 -6.93 4.29 -19.83
CA ILE A 262 -7.21 2.88 -20.08
C ILE A 262 -8.21 2.73 -21.25
N LEU A 263 -9.25 3.55 -21.32
CA LEU A 263 -10.17 3.57 -22.46
C LEU A 263 -9.46 3.91 -23.77
N ASP A 264 -8.61 4.93 -23.75
CA ASP A 264 -7.85 5.34 -24.94
C ASP A 264 -6.93 4.22 -25.42
N LEU A 265 -6.25 3.52 -24.50
CA LEU A 265 -5.40 2.37 -24.81
C LEU A 265 -6.20 1.21 -25.43
N MET A 266 -7.38 0.89 -24.90
CA MET A 266 -8.25 -0.13 -25.47
C MET A 266 -8.75 0.22 -26.87
N ASN A 267 -9.04 1.50 -27.12
CA ASN A 267 -9.48 1.98 -28.42
C ASN A 267 -8.34 2.00 -29.45
N ALA A 268 -7.13 2.40 -29.04
CA ALA A 268 -5.94 2.39 -29.89
C ALA A 268 -5.44 0.98 -30.21
N GLY A 269 -5.63 0.03 -29.28
CA GLY A 269 -5.27 -1.38 -29.45
C GLY A 269 -6.24 -2.20 -30.30
N ARG A 270 -7.36 -1.62 -30.78
CA ARG A 270 -8.17 -2.29 -31.80
C ARG A 270 -7.33 -2.39 -33.08
N PRO A 271 -7.13 -3.59 -33.65
CA PRO A 271 -6.81 -3.67 -35.06
C PRO A 271 -7.99 -3.03 -35.78
N GLU A 272 -7.72 -1.89 -36.42
CA GLU A 272 -8.64 -1.30 -37.37
C GLU A 272 -9.18 -2.40 -38.28
N GLU A 273 -10.49 -2.61 -38.26
CA GLU A 273 -11.23 -3.46 -39.21
C GLU A 273 -11.20 -2.87 -40.64
N THR A 274 -10.21 -2.01 -40.93
CA THR A 274 -10.03 -1.20 -42.13
C THR A 274 -9.33 -1.97 -43.25
N ASP A 275 -8.65 -3.09 -42.96
CA ASP A 275 -7.95 -3.87 -44.01
C ASP A 275 -8.81 -4.93 -44.71
N ARG A 276 -9.97 -5.31 -44.17
CA ARG A 276 -10.85 -6.30 -44.83
C ARG A 276 -11.70 -5.72 -45.98
N ARG A 277 -11.87 -4.40 -46.05
CA ARG A 277 -12.62 -3.75 -47.15
C ARG A 277 -11.74 -3.28 -48.32
N ARG A 278 -10.40 -3.29 -48.17
CA ARG A 278 -9.47 -2.93 -49.26
C ARG A 278 -8.98 -4.11 -50.09
N GLN A 279 -9.29 -5.35 -49.72
CA GLN A 279 -8.96 -6.56 -50.50
C GLN A 279 -10.11 -7.11 -51.35
N HIS A 280 -11.29 -6.47 -51.36
CA HIS A 280 -12.46 -6.88 -52.16
C HIS A 280 -13.00 -5.76 -53.06
N ARG A 281 -12.11 -4.92 -53.60
CA ARG A 281 -12.48 -3.97 -54.66
C ARG A 281 -11.51 -4.01 -55.81
#